data_AF-A0A4Y2GI19-F1
#
_entry.id   AF-A0A4Y2GI19-F1
#
_cell.length_a   1.000
_cell.length_b   1.000
_cell.length_c   1.000
_cell.angle_alpha   90.00
_cell.angle_beta   90.00
_cell.angle_gamma   90.00
#
_symmetry.space_group_name_H-M   'P 1'
#
loop_
_entity.id
_entity.type
_entity.pdbx_description
1 polymer ?
#
loop_
_entity_poly.entity_id
_entity_poly.type
_entity_poly.pdbx_seq_one_letter_code
_entity_poly.pdbx_strand_id
1 'polypeptide(L)'
;MSINNFRKISKKQIQPTSVVFKTYKGDSLIPIGYVTVKVGYRNQILNLNLYIVKENLDTILGREWLYKINLDWQAIKAVRAT
;
A
#
# COMPACT_ATOMS: atom_id res chain seq x y z
N MET A 1 -2.68 -1.79 -4.00
CA MET A 1 -2.18 -2.62 -5.13
C MET A 1 -3.38 -3.14 -5.92
N SER A 2 -3.30 -3.23 -7.25
CA SER A 2 -4.38 -3.82 -8.06
C SER A 2 -4.53 -5.32 -7.79
N ILE A 3 -5.76 -5.84 -7.84
CA ILE A 3 -6.02 -7.27 -7.61
C ILE A 3 -5.30 -8.19 -8.61
N ASN A 4 -5.10 -7.72 -9.84
CA ASN A 4 -4.37 -8.47 -10.87
C ASN A 4 -2.90 -8.62 -10.50
N ASN A 5 -2.25 -7.57 -10.00
CA ASN A 5 -0.86 -7.65 -9.55
C ASN A 5 -0.73 -8.49 -8.28
N PHE A 6 -1.67 -8.34 -7.34
CA PHE A 6 -1.68 -9.14 -6.12
C PHE A 6 -1.78 -10.65 -6.41
N ARG A 7 -2.70 -11.06 -7.30
CA ARG A 7 -2.89 -12.48 -7.66
C ARG A 7 -1.71 -13.10 -8.39
N LYS A 8 -0.85 -12.30 -9.05
CA LYS A 8 0.40 -12.79 -9.65
C LYS A 8 1.43 -13.21 -8.61
N ILE A 9 1.44 -12.56 -7.44
CA ILE A 9 2.47 -12.74 -6.41
C ILE A 9 1.96 -13.46 -5.15
N SER A 10 0.65 -13.58 -4.97
CA SER A 10 0.06 -14.20 -3.78
C SER A 10 -1.32 -14.78 -4.04
N LYS A 11 -1.64 -15.86 -3.32
CA LYS A 11 -2.98 -16.48 -3.26
C LYS A 11 -3.66 -16.28 -1.90
N LYS A 12 -3.14 -15.40 -1.04
CA LYS A 12 -3.72 -15.14 0.29
C LYS A 12 -5.16 -14.62 0.16
N GLN A 13 -6.01 -15.04 1.08
CA GLN A 13 -7.38 -14.55 1.15
C GLN A 13 -7.39 -13.07 1.53
N ILE A 14 -8.13 -12.28 0.76
CA ILE A 14 -8.36 -10.85 1.02
C ILE A 14 -9.41 -10.72 2.12
N GLN A 15 -9.08 -10.00 3.18
CA GLN A 15 -9.98 -9.73 4.30
C GLN A 15 -10.83 -8.49 4.01
N PRO A 16 -12.11 -8.47 4.44
CA PRO A 16 -12.98 -7.31 4.23
C PRO A 16 -12.47 -6.07 4.97
N THR A 17 -12.84 -4.88 4.50
CA THR A 17 -12.49 -3.62 5.16
C THR A 17 -13.63 -2.62 5.08
N SER A 18 -13.74 -1.76 6.09
CA SER A 18 -14.61 -0.57 6.08
C SER A 18 -13.85 0.70 5.66
N VAL A 19 -12.56 0.60 5.37
CA VAL A 19 -11.74 1.75 4.96
C VAL A 19 -12.09 2.18 3.55
N VAL A 20 -12.34 3.47 3.35
CA VAL A 20 -12.54 4.09 2.04
C VAL A 20 -11.40 5.08 1.79
N PHE A 21 -10.79 5.00 0.61
CA PHE A 21 -9.76 5.94 0.20
C PHE A 21 -10.39 7.15 -0.46
N LYS A 22 -9.80 8.33 -0.22
CA LYS A 22 -10.09 9.54 -0.99
C LYS A 22 -8.95 9.80 -1.95
N THR A 23 -9.28 10.00 -3.22
CA THR A 23 -8.32 10.44 -4.23
C THR A 23 -8.03 11.93 -4.05
N TYR A 24 -6.99 12.43 -4.71
CA TYR A 24 -6.67 13.86 -4.69
C TYR A 24 -7.75 14.74 -5.33
N LYS A 25 -8.60 14.16 -6.20
CA LYS A 25 -9.76 14.85 -6.79
C LYS A 25 -10.96 14.92 -5.84
N GLY A 26 -10.89 14.25 -4.69
CA GLY A 26 -11.98 14.13 -3.74
C GLY A 26 -12.87 12.91 -3.97
N ASP A 27 -12.72 12.22 -5.11
CA ASP A 27 -13.48 11.00 -5.41
C ASP A 27 -13.16 9.88 -4.42
N SER A 28 -14.14 9.03 -4.14
CA SER A 28 -13.97 7.86 -3.28
C SER A 28 -13.48 6.65 -4.08
N LEU A 29 -12.48 5.96 -3.54
CA LEU A 29 -11.94 4.71 -4.05
C LEU A 29 -12.12 3.64 -2.96
N ILE A 30 -12.92 2.62 -3.23
CA ILE A 30 -13.27 1.59 -2.26
C ILE A 30 -12.37 0.36 -2.50
N PRO A 31 -11.48 0.01 -1.56
CA PRO A 31 -10.72 -1.23 -1.64
C PRO A 31 -11.64 -2.44 -1.59
N ILE A 32 -11.27 -3.49 -2.31
CA ILE A 32 -11.89 -4.82 -2.20
C ILE A 32 -11.67 -5.38 -0.79
N GLY A 33 -10.52 -5.03 -0.19
CA GLY A 33 -10.15 -5.45 1.15
C GLY A 33 -8.67 -5.23 1.40
N TYR A 34 -8.13 -5.95 2.37
CA TYR A 34 -6.71 -5.91 2.70
C TYR A 34 -6.14 -7.29 2.99
N VAL A 35 -4.82 -7.38 2.96
CA VAL A 35 -4.05 -8.54 3.42
C VAL A 35 -2.92 -8.04 4.32
N THR A 36 -2.74 -8.67 5.47
CA THR A 36 -1.56 -8.39 6.30
C THR A 36 -0.33 -9.06 5.71
N VAL A 37 0.68 -8.24 5.42
CA VAL A 37 1.94 -8.65 4.79
C VAL A 37 3.11 -8.34 5.71
N LYS A 38 4.14 -9.18 5.64
CA LYS A 38 5.42 -8.92 6.30
C LYS A 38 6.24 -7.99 5.40
N VAL A 39 6.59 -6.83 5.93
CA VAL A 39 7.35 -5.78 5.25
C VAL A 39 8.73 -5.70 5.87
N GLY A 40 9.77 -5.83 5.05
CA GLY A 40 11.15 -5.62 5.46
C GLY A 40 11.67 -4.29 4.94
N TYR A 41 12.26 -3.47 5.82
CA TYR A 41 12.98 -2.26 5.45
C TYR A 41 14.19 -2.07 6.37
N ARG A 42 15.41 -2.22 5.81
CA ARG A 42 16.66 -2.25 6.59
C ARG A 42 16.57 -3.25 7.74
N ASN A 43 16.73 -2.78 8.97
CA ASN A 43 16.70 -3.60 10.19
C ASN A 43 15.29 -3.70 10.79
N GLN A 44 14.25 -3.25 10.06
CA GLN A 44 12.85 -3.28 10.50
C GLN A 44 12.08 -4.38 9.77
N ILE A 45 11.29 -5.14 10.53
CA ILE A 45 10.33 -6.11 10.00
C ILE A 45 8.99 -5.81 10.67
N LEU A 46 7.98 -5.47 9.87
CA LEU A 46 6.67 -5.04 10.33
C LEU A 46 5.56 -5.85 9.64
N ASN A 47 4.47 -6.12 10.34
CA ASN A 47 3.26 -6.67 9.73
C ASN A 47 2.29 -5.51 9.45
N LEU A 48 2.11 -5.18 8.17
CA LEU A 48 1.32 -4.03 7.73
C LEU A 48 0.20 -4.45 6.78
N ASN A 49 -0.84 -3.63 6.67
CA ASN A 49 -1.98 -3.91 5.82
C ASN A 49 -1.71 -3.45 4.39
N LEU A 50 -1.73 -4.37 3.43
CA LEU A 50 -1.74 -4.06 2.00
C LEU A 50 -3.17 -4.06 1.49
N TYR A 51 -3.67 -2.88 1.13
CA TYR A 51 -5.01 -2.73 0.57
C TYR A 51 -5.04 -3.08 -0.93
N ILE A 52 -6.07 -3.84 -1.31
CA ILE A 52 -6.27 -4.35 -2.66
C ILE A 52 -7.45 -3.61 -3.30
N VAL A 53 -7.22 -3.07 -4.49
CA VAL A 53 -8.21 -2.31 -5.28
C VAL A 53 -8.49 -3.02 -6.60
N LYS A 54 -9.64 -2.74 -7.21
CA LYS A 54 -10.03 -3.36 -8.49
C LYS A 54 -9.30 -2.71 -9.66
N GLU A 55 -9.09 -1.41 -9.55
CA GLU A 55 -8.49 -0.53 -10.52
C GLU A 55 -7.02 -0.90 -10.74
N ASN A 56 -6.56 -0.81 -11.98
CA ASN A 56 -5.16 -1.06 -12.32
C ASN A 56 -4.30 0.16 -12.01
N LEU A 57 -4.10 0.40 -10.72
CA LEU A 57 -3.31 1.51 -10.19
C LEU A 57 -1.94 1.02 -9.71
N ASP A 58 -0.96 1.92 -9.76
CA ASP A 58 0.35 1.70 -9.20
C ASP A 58 0.26 1.40 -7.70
N THR A 59 1.19 0.58 -7.22
CA THR A 59 1.26 0.28 -5.79
C THR A 59 1.93 1.43 -5.07
N ILE A 60 1.17 2.07 -4.18
CA ILE A 60 1.65 3.19 -3.38
C ILE A 60 1.95 2.75 -1.95
N LEU A 61 2.93 3.41 -1.34
CA LEU A 61 3.18 3.36 0.10
C LEU A 61 2.29 4.42 0.75
N GLY A 62 1.20 3.98 1.37
CA GLY A 62 0.21 4.87 2.00
C GLY A 62 0.68 5.47 3.33
N ARG A 63 -0.02 6.50 3.80
CA ARG A 63 0.29 7.19 5.07
C ARG A 63 0.36 6.25 6.28
N GLU A 64 -0.49 5.23 6.32
CA GLU A 64 -0.49 4.23 7.39
C GLU A 64 0.86 3.50 7.50
N TRP A 65 1.51 3.25 6.37
CA TRP A 65 2.87 2.68 6.35
C TRP A 65 3.92 3.74 6.68
N LEU A 66 3.78 4.97 6.15
CA LEU A 66 4.70 6.07 6.44
C LEU A 66 4.83 6.36 7.93
N TYR A 67 3.74 6.27 8.69
CA TYR A 67 3.77 6.49 10.14
C TYR A 67 4.39 5.34 10.94
N LYS A 68 4.49 4.14 10.35
CA LYS A 68 4.95 2.93 11.04
C LYS A 68 6.36 2.52 10.67
N ILE A 69 6.77 2.77 9.43
CA ILE A 69 8.11 2.48 8.95
C ILE A 69 8.99 3.69 9.26
N ASN A 70 10.04 3.49 10.06
CA ASN A 70 11.03 4.54 10.25
C ASN A 70 11.89 4.64 8.99
N LEU A 71 11.44 5.46 8.04
CA LEU A 71 12.11 5.69 6.77
C LEU A 71 13.33 6.59 6.97
N ASP A 72 14.45 6.20 6.35
CA ASP A 72 15.59 7.11 6.24
C ASP A 72 15.38 8.05 5.05
N TRP A 73 14.85 9.23 5.37
CA TRP A 73 14.59 10.28 4.41
C TRP A 73 15.87 10.84 3.77
N GLN A 74 17.04 10.74 4.41
CA GLN A 74 18.30 11.19 3.81
C GLN A 74 18.73 10.26 2.68
N ALA A 75 18.51 8.95 2.85
CA ALA A 75 18.76 7.97 1.80
C ALA A 75 17.69 8.01 0.70
N ILE A 76 16.44 8.34 1.04
CA ILE A 76 15.35 8.53 0.09
C ILE A 76 15.48 9.94 -0.53
N LYS A 77 16.41 10.09 -1.48
CA LYS A 77 16.60 11.35 -2.22
C LYS A 77 15.34 11.68 -3.03
N ALA A 78 14.69 12.80 -2.69
CA ALA A 78 13.42 13.21 -3.27
C ALA A 78 13.57 13.82 -4.68
N VAL A 79 12.68 13.37 -5.57
CA VAL A 79 12.12 14.00 -6.78
C VAL A 79 13.09 14.66 -7.76
N ARG A 80 13.37 13.97 -8.87
CA ARG A 80 13.65 14.66 -10.15
C ARG A 80 12.32 15.10 -10.72
N ALA A 81 12.06 16.41 -10.76
CA ALA A 81 11.01 16.95 -11.61
C ALA A 81 11.46 16.80 -13.06
N THR A 82 10.69 16.05 -13.85
CA THR A 82 10.75 16.08 -15.33
C THR A 82 9.72 17.04 -15.83
#